data_AF-A0A0A9WJM5-F1
#
_entry.id   AF-A0A0A9WJM5-F1
#
_cell.length_a   1.000
_cell.length_b   1.000
_cell.length_c   1.000
_cell.angle_alpha   90.00
_cell.angle_beta   90.00
_cell.angle_gamma   90.00
#
_symmetry.space_group_name_H-M   'P 1'
#
loop_
_entity.id
_entity.type
_entity.pdbx_description
1 polymer ?
#
loop_
_entity_poly.entity_id
_entity_poly.type
_entity_poly.pdbx_seq_one_letter_code
_entity_poly.pdbx_strand_id
1 'polypeptide(L)'
;MSTSPELSNKQRFEYFTRTIPSDHYQVKAMVEIIKMFGWSYVSIVYEESNYGIKAFEELEVLLGKNNICIAVKEKLVKDSGVASEADYDNIILHLQTKPRAR
;
A
#
# COMPACT_ATOMS: atom_id res chain seq x y z
N MET A 1 36.80 -5.15 28.22
CA MET A 1 36.31 -6.50 27.86
C MET A 1 34.80 -6.49 28.00
N SER A 2 34.11 -6.90 26.91
CA SER A 2 32.65 -6.97 26.66
C SER A 2 31.90 -5.63 26.79
N THR A 3 31.45 -4.90 25.74
CA THR A 3 30.73 -5.19 24.48
C THR A 3 29.39 -5.90 24.66
N SER A 4 28.33 -5.10 24.79
CA SER A 4 27.03 -5.32 24.12
C SER A 4 26.42 -3.96 23.74
N PRO A 5 26.51 -3.54 22.47
CA PRO A 5 25.93 -2.31 21.95
C PRO A 5 24.67 -2.60 21.12
N GLU A 6 23.66 -3.31 21.66
CA GLU A 6 22.40 -3.57 20.95
C GLU A 6 21.31 -3.65 22.02
N LEU A 7 20.54 -2.60 22.30
CA LEU A 7 19.25 -2.35 21.64
C LEU A 7 18.67 -0.98 22.06
N SER A 8 19.52 0.03 22.29
CA SER A 8 19.06 1.42 22.46
C SER A 8 18.76 2.11 21.12
N ASN A 9 18.07 1.42 20.21
CA ASN A 9 17.58 2.02 18.97
C ASN A 9 16.07 2.23 19.02
N LYS A 10 15.61 2.93 20.07
CA LYS A 10 14.29 3.60 20.12
C LYS A 10 14.39 5.02 19.53
N GLN A 11 15.15 5.19 18.45
CA GLN A 11 15.44 6.51 17.86
C GLN A 11 15.78 6.41 16.35
N ARG A 12 14.85 5.88 15.55
CA ARG A 12 14.87 5.90 14.06
C ARG A 12 13.50 5.36 13.64
N PHE A 13 12.42 6.13 13.55
CA PHE A 13 12.24 7.36 12.81
C PHE A 13 11.15 8.21 13.45
N GLU A 14 11.51 9.01 14.45
CA GLU A 14 10.66 10.08 15.01
C GLU A 14 10.79 11.38 14.18
N TYR A 15 10.97 11.22 12.85
CA TYR A 15 11.09 12.29 11.85
C TYR A 15 10.35 11.92 10.55
N PHE A 16 9.22 11.23 10.66
CA PHE A 16 8.14 11.36 9.69
C PHE A 16 6.89 11.93 10.36
N THR A 17 7.09 12.99 11.14
CA THR A 17 6.15 14.10 11.16
C THR A 17 6.18 14.77 9.78
N ARG A 18 5.78 14.04 8.73
CA ARG A 18 5.23 14.67 7.53
C ARG A 18 3.74 14.78 7.78
N THR A 19 3.29 15.97 8.15
CA THR A 19 2.31 16.75 7.37
C THR A 19 1.28 15.97 6.52
N ILE A 20 0.65 14.92 7.02
CA ILE A 20 -0.44 14.21 6.32
C ILE A 20 -1.70 14.24 7.20
N PRO A 21 -2.40 15.38 7.25
CA PRO A 21 -3.83 15.39 7.60
C PRO A 21 -4.71 14.80 6.47
N SER A 22 -4.12 14.17 5.43
CA SER A 22 -4.69 14.07 4.09
C SER A 22 -4.92 12.66 3.53
N ASP A 23 -4.77 11.56 4.28
CA ASP A 23 -4.98 10.21 3.73
C ASP A 23 -6.40 10.03 3.17
N HIS A 24 -7.40 10.54 3.90
CA HIS A 24 -8.79 10.56 3.44
C HIS A 24 -8.97 11.27 2.09
N TYR A 25 -8.30 12.41 1.92
CA TYR A 25 -8.36 13.18 0.69
C TYR A 25 -7.56 12.53 -0.45
N GLN A 26 -6.45 11.87 -0.14
CA GLN A 26 -5.66 11.11 -1.13
C GLN A 26 -6.46 9.92 -1.66
N VAL A 27 -7.03 9.11 -0.76
CA VAL A 27 -7.86 7.96 -1.13
C VAL A 27 -9.08 8.41 -1.93
N LYS A 28 -9.74 9.49 -1.50
CA LYS A 28 -10.86 10.07 -2.26
C LYS A 28 -10.43 10.54 -3.66
N ALA A 29 -9.30 11.22 -3.78
CA ALA A 29 -8.76 11.63 -5.07
C ALA A 29 -8.43 10.44 -5.97
N MET A 30 -7.87 9.36 -5.43
CA MET A 30 -7.62 8.11 -6.18
C MET A 30 -8.92 7.54 -6.75
N VAL A 31 -9.99 7.48 -5.96
CA VAL A 31 -11.30 7.00 -6.44
C VAL A 31 -11.88 7.90 -7.52
N GLU A 32 -11.75 9.22 -7.40
CA GLU A 32 -12.20 10.14 -8.46
C GLU A 32 -11.39 9.99 -9.76
N ILE A 33 -10.09 9.70 -9.68
CA ILE A 33 -9.27 9.38 -10.86
C ILE A 33 -9.77 8.09 -11.52
N ILE A 34 -9.97 7.02 -10.75
CA ILE A 34 -10.48 5.73 -11.24
C ILE A 34 -11.83 5.92 -11.95
N LYS A 35 -12.72 6.72 -11.36
CA LYS A 35 -14.02 7.07 -11.95
C LYS A 35 -13.89 7.89 -13.24
N MET A 36 -12.98 8.85 -13.27
CA MET A 36 -12.73 9.70 -14.44
C MET A 36 -12.30 8.87 -15.66
N PHE A 37 -11.52 7.80 -15.44
CA PHE A 37 -11.11 6.87 -16.48
C PHE A 37 -12.14 5.75 -16.75
N GLY A 38 -13.22 5.67 -15.98
CA GLY A 38 -14.26 4.65 -16.14
C GLY A 38 -13.81 3.24 -15.76
N TRP A 39 -12.80 3.10 -14.91
CA TRP A 39 -12.32 1.80 -14.47
C TRP A 39 -13.24 1.24 -13.38
N SER A 40 -13.82 0.07 -13.63
CA SER A 40 -14.69 -0.64 -12.68
C SER A 40 -14.05 -1.88 -12.07
N TYR A 41 -12.82 -2.21 -12.48
CA TYR A 41 -12.10 -3.40 -12.03
C TYR A 41 -10.61 -3.10 -11.95
N VAL A 42 -10.09 -2.93 -10.73
CA VAL A 42 -8.73 -2.44 -10.45
C VAL A 42 -7.95 -3.44 -9.59
N SER A 43 -6.63 -3.48 -9.71
CA SER A 43 -5.76 -4.21 -8.78
C SER A 43 -5.07 -3.23 -7.84
N ILE A 44 -4.91 -3.61 -6.58
CA ILE A 44 -4.32 -2.74 -5.55
C ILE A 44 -3.04 -3.39 -5.01
N VAL A 45 -2.00 -2.58 -4.89
CA VAL A 45 -0.76 -2.95 -4.19
C VAL A 45 -0.54 -1.94 -3.08
N TYR A 46 -0.29 -2.42 -1.86
CA TYR A 46 -0.02 -1.56 -0.72
C TYR A 46 1.12 -2.14 0.13
N GLU A 47 1.81 -1.27 0.86
CA GLU A 47 2.89 -1.67 1.76
C GLU A 47 2.34 -2.27 3.06
N GLU A 48 2.97 -3.32 3.58
CA GLU A 48 2.72 -3.84 4.92
C GLU A 48 3.28 -2.90 6.00
N SER A 49 2.65 -1.75 6.09
CA SER A 49 2.86 -0.77 7.15
C SER A 49 1.52 -0.36 7.70
N ASN A 50 1.49 0.13 8.93
CA ASN A 50 0.27 0.67 9.54
C ASN A 50 -0.35 1.79 8.68
N TYR A 51 0.47 2.53 7.93
CA TYR A 51 0.02 3.53 6.97
C TYR A 51 -0.67 2.89 5.76
N GLY A 52 0.02 1.97 5.07
CA GLY A 52 -0.50 1.31 3.87
C GLY A 52 -1.76 0.50 4.14
N ILE A 53 -1.83 -0.17 5.29
CA ILE A 53 -3.02 -0.94 5.72
C ILE A 53 -4.22 0.00 5.93
N LYS A 54 -4.06 1.09 6.69
CA LYS A 54 -5.17 2.04 6.94
C LYS A 54 -5.66 2.73 5.66
N ALA A 55 -4.75 3.14 4.79
CA ALA A 55 -5.11 3.73 3.51
C ALA A 55 -5.86 2.73 2.61
N PHE A 56 -5.44 1.46 2.61
CA PHE A 56 -6.12 0.40 1.88
C PHE A 56 -7.53 0.12 2.41
N GLU A 57 -7.72 0.02 3.73
CA GLU A 57 -9.04 -0.19 4.33
C GLU A 57 -10.03 0.91 3.93
N GLU A 58 -9.57 2.16 3.96
CA GLU A 58 -10.39 3.30 3.56
C GLU A 58 -10.72 3.28 2.06
N LEU A 59 -9.73 2.93 1.23
CA LEU A 59 -9.88 2.78 -0.21
C LEU A 59 -10.87 1.67 -0.56
N GLU A 60 -10.79 0.51 0.11
CA GLU A 60 -11.69 -0.62 -0.11
C GLU A 60 -13.15 -0.23 0.15
N VAL A 61 -13.41 0.54 1.21
CA VAL A 61 -14.75 1.08 1.50
C VAL A 61 -15.22 2.05 0.41
N LEU A 62 -14.36 2.96 -0.05
CA LEU A 62 -14.73 3.97 -1.05
C LEU A 62 -14.92 3.36 -2.46
N LEU A 63 -14.11 2.37 -2.84
CA LEU A 63 -14.27 1.63 -4.09
C LEU A 63 -15.61 0.87 -4.09
N GLY A 64 -15.93 0.17 -3.00
CA GLY A 64 -17.21 -0.53 -2.84
C GLY A 64 -18.41 0.40 -2.96
N LYS A 65 -18.35 1.60 -2.36
CA LYS A 65 -19.40 2.63 -2.49
C LYS A 65 -19.58 3.16 -3.90
N ASN A 66 -18.56 3.07 -4.76
CA ASN A 66 -18.60 3.55 -6.14
C ASN A 66 -18.74 2.42 -7.17
N ASN A 67 -19.12 1.21 -6.75
CA ASN A 67 -19.26 0.02 -7.60
C ASN A 67 -17.98 -0.36 -8.37
N ILE A 68 -16.82 -0.13 -7.76
CA ILE A 68 -15.52 -0.52 -8.30
C ILE A 68 -15.06 -1.78 -7.58
N CYS A 69 -14.72 -2.81 -8.35
CA CYS A 69 -14.31 -4.12 -7.83
C CYS A 69 -12.79 -4.22 -7.78
N ILE A 70 -12.27 -4.84 -6.70
CA ILE A 70 -10.85 -5.14 -6.57
C ILE A 70 -10.58 -6.53 -7.16
N ALA A 71 -9.68 -6.60 -8.13
CA ALA A 71 -9.31 -7.83 -8.83
C ALA A 71 -8.30 -8.66 -8.04
N VAL A 72 -7.25 -7.99 -7.58
CA VAL A 72 -6.14 -8.55 -6.79
C VAL A 72 -5.78 -7.50 -5.75
N LYS A 73 -5.47 -7.95 -4.53
CA LYS A 73 -4.87 -7.11 -3.49
C LYS A 73 -3.54 -7.73 -3.07
N GLU A 74 -2.45 -7.07 -3.41
CA GLU A 74 -1.10 -7.51 -3.07
C GLU A 74 -0.53 -6.64 -1.96
N LYS A 75 0.13 -7.30 -1.02
CA LYS A 75 0.76 -6.66 0.12
C LYS A 75 2.26 -6.79 -0.03
N LEU A 76 2.95 -5.66 -0.08
CA LEU A 76 4.41 -5.61 -0.18
C LEU A 76 5.03 -5.64 1.22
N VAL A 77 5.71 -6.72 1.55
CA VAL A 77 6.45 -6.90 2.80
C VAL A 77 7.89 -6.41 2.62
N LYS A 78 8.43 -5.70 3.61
CA LYS A 78 9.82 -5.21 3.60
C LYS A 78 10.56 -5.72 4.83
N ASP A 79 11.05 -6.96 4.78
CA ASP A 79 11.69 -7.62 5.93
C ASP A 79 12.93 -6.89 6.49
N SER A 80 13.63 -6.11 5.65
CA SER A 80 14.83 -5.33 6.04
C SER A 80 14.72 -3.84 5.74
N GLY A 81 13.50 -3.34 5.52
CA GLY A 81 13.25 -1.98 5.00
C GLY A 81 13.41 -1.87 3.47
N VAL A 82 13.86 -2.93 2.81
CA VAL A 82 13.88 -3.10 1.35
C VAL A 82 13.17 -4.42 1.02
N ALA A 83 12.27 -4.39 0.03
CA ALA A 83 11.69 -5.61 -0.52
C ALA A 83 12.69 -6.24 -1.51
N SER A 84 12.78 -7.57 -1.54
CA SER A 84 13.66 -8.26 -2.48
C SER A 84 13.11 -8.18 -3.91
N GLU A 85 13.97 -8.30 -4.92
CA GLU A 85 13.52 -8.38 -6.32
C GLU A 85 12.48 -9.50 -6.53
N ALA A 86 12.65 -10.63 -5.84
CA ALA A 86 11.70 -11.74 -5.87
C ALA A 86 10.31 -11.35 -5.36
N ASP A 87 10.20 -10.46 -4.36
CA ASP A 87 8.91 -10.00 -3.85
C ASP A 87 8.15 -9.17 -4.90
N TYR A 88 8.87 -8.30 -5.62
CA TYR A 88 8.31 -7.53 -6.72
C TYR A 88 7.89 -8.43 -7.89
N ASP A 89 8.72 -9.41 -8.25
CA ASP A 89 8.42 -10.36 -9.32
C ASP A 89 7.16 -11.18 -9.00
N ASN A 90 7.02 -11.65 -7.75
CA ASN A 90 5.83 -12.38 -7.30
C ASN A 90 4.56 -11.52 -7.39
N ILE A 91 4.64 -10.25 -6.97
CA ILE A 91 3.52 -9.31 -7.09
C ILE A 91 3.15 -9.11 -8.56
N ILE A 92 4.13 -8.91 -9.45
CA ILE A 92 3.89 -8.74 -10.89
C ILE A 92 3.21 -9.99 -11.47
N LEU A 93 3.68 -11.19 -11.12
CA LEU A 93 3.07 -12.45 -11.55
C LEU A 93 1.61 -12.56 -11.11
N HIS A 94 1.30 -12.19 -9.87
CA HIS A 94 -0.06 -12.20 -9.37
C HIS A 94 -0.95 -11.18 -10.07
N LEU A 95 -0.46 -9.96 -10.30
CA LEU A 95 -1.20 -8.93 -11.03
C LEU A 95 -1.51 -9.37 -12.47
N GLN A 96 -0.58 -10.07 -13.13
CA GLN A 96 -0.78 -10.61 -14.48
C GLN A 96 -1.87 -11.69 -14.57
N THR A 97 -2.24 -12.33 -13.45
CA THR A 97 -3.34 -13.33 -13.45
C THR A 97 -4.71 -12.71 -13.79
N LYS A 98 -4.86 -11.38 -13.65
CA LYS A 98 -6.09 -10.65 -13.95
C LYS A 98 -5.85 -9.57 -15.01
N PRO A 99 -5.63 -9.94 -16.30
CA PRO A 99 -5.28 -8.99 -17.35
C PRO A 99 -6.40 -8.00 -17.73
N ARG A 100 -7.61 -8.19 -17.21
CA ARG A 100 -8.76 -7.30 -17.39
C ARG A 100 -8.86 -6.21 -16.32
N ALA A 101 -8.06 -6.30 -15.26
CA ALA A 101 -7.94 -5.23 -14.30
C ALA A 101 -7.19 -4.06 -14.98
N ARG A 102 -7.73 -2.85 -14.88
CA ARG A 102 -7.15 -1.64 -15.48
C ARG A 102 -7.10 -0.51 -14.47
#